data_AF-A0A6J0T6N7-F1
#
_entry.id   AF-A0A6J0T6N7-F1
#
_cell.length_a   1.000
_cell.length_b   1.000
_cell.length_c   1.000
_cell.angle_alpha   90.00
_cell.angle_beta   90.00
_cell.angle_gamma   90.00
#
_symmetry.space_group_name_H-M   'P 1'
#
loop_
_entity.id
_entity.type
_entity.pdbx_description
1 polymer ?
#
loop_
_entity_poly.entity_id
_entity_poly.type
_entity_poly.pdbx_seq_one_letter_code
_entity_poly.pdbx_strand_id
1 'polypeptide(L)'
;MLDQPNERKPLTFTRLTTTVSSSNRRFTVPAVSHRLEELSQSKKAHTDVRKPRSTPEWSVAVSAMRATASPRLKELAQPRPYPAGWKFHRSPYSVVTKAALSALPSERITVLAKPRVRTDANTVHTK
;
A
#
# COMPACT_ATOMS: atom_id res chain seq x y z
N MET A 1 38.82 -45.38 -13.81
CA MET A 1 38.74 -43.91 -13.90
C MET A 1 37.89 -43.44 -12.73
N LEU A 2 38.50 -42.80 -11.74
CA LEU A 2 37.86 -42.36 -10.49
C LEU A 2 37.12 -41.03 -10.76
N ASP A 3 35.81 -41.02 -10.51
CA ASP A 3 34.98 -39.82 -10.53
C ASP A 3 35.16 -39.06 -9.21
N GLN A 4 35.47 -37.76 -9.29
CA GLN A 4 35.73 -36.90 -8.12
C GLN A 4 34.47 -36.08 -7.82
N PRO A 5 33.92 -36.11 -6.58
CA PRO A 5 32.77 -35.28 -6.25
C PRO A 5 33.18 -33.80 -6.11
N ASN A 6 32.47 -32.95 -6.84
CA ASN A 6 32.68 -31.50 -6.90
C ASN A 6 32.00 -30.82 -5.69
N GLU A 7 32.76 -30.54 -4.63
CA GLU A 7 32.27 -29.78 -3.46
C GLU A 7 32.29 -28.27 -3.72
N ARG A 8 31.15 -27.70 -4.11
CA ARG A 8 30.98 -26.24 -4.16
C ARG A 8 30.65 -25.71 -2.76
N LYS A 9 31.65 -25.13 -2.08
CA LYS A 9 31.49 -24.47 -0.78
C LYS A 9 30.65 -23.19 -0.93
N PRO A 10 29.64 -22.95 -0.07
CA PRO A 10 28.86 -21.72 -0.12
C PRO A 10 29.64 -20.54 0.47
N LEU A 11 29.61 -19.41 -0.23
CA LEU A 11 30.22 -18.15 0.21
C LEU A 11 29.38 -17.54 1.33
N THR A 12 29.95 -17.41 2.53
CA THR A 12 29.32 -16.76 3.68
C THR A 12 29.63 -15.26 3.65
N PHE A 13 28.58 -14.44 3.63
CA PHE A 13 28.68 -12.98 3.64
C PHE A 13 28.54 -12.46 5.07
N THR A 14 29.66 -12.12 5.71
CA THR A 14 29.68 -11.46 7.02
C THR A 14 29.46 -9.96 6.86
N ARG A 15 28.53 -9.42 7.65
CA ARG A 15 28.15 -8.00 7.63
C ARG A 15 29.00 -7.22 8.63
N LEU A 16 29.75 -6.23 8.15
CA LEU A 16 30.51 -5.33 9.00
C LEU A 16 29.56 -4.29 9.64
N THR A 17 29.56 -4.20 10.97
CA THR A 17 28.81 -3.21 11.74
C THR A 17 29.71 -2.01 12.01
N THR A 18 29.59 -0.95 11.21
CA THR A 18 30.21 0.34 11.53
C THR A 18 29.38 1.05 12.60
N THR A 19 29.99 1.30 13.75
CA THR A 19 29.44 2.14 14.83
C THR A 19 29.77 3.60 14.52
N VAL A 20 28.74 4.39 14.22
CA VAL A 20 28.89 5.83 14.01
C VAL A 20 28.91 6.53 15.36
N SER A 21 30.05 7.12 15.72
CA SER A 21 30.22 7.94 16.92
C SER A 21 29.39 9.22 16.80
N SER A 22 28.43 9.40 17.71
CA SER A 22 27.52 10.54 17.75
C SER A 22 28.21 11.75 18.37
N SER A 23 28.81 12.59 17.53
CA SER A 23 29.34 13.89 17.98
C SER A 23 28.21 14.87 18.35
N ASN A 24 28.42 15.58 19.44
CA ASN A 24 27.48 16.47 20.11
C ASN A 24 27.11 17.66 19.20
N ARG A 25 25.90 17.65 18.63
CA ARG A 25 25.42 18.74 17.75
C ARG A 25 25.00 19.93 18.62
N ARG A 26 25.67 21.07 18.43
CA ARG A 26 25.15 22.37 18.89
C ARG A 26 23.90 22.69 18.09
N PHE A 27 22.77 22.81 18.76
CA PHE A 27 21.53 23.24 18.13
C PHE A 27 21.37 24.75 18.31
N THR A 28 21.34 25.48 17.19
CA THR A 28 20.92 26.88 17.15
C THR A 28 19.40 26.90 17.24
N VAL A 29 18.86 27.57 18.25
CA VAL A 29 17.41 27.80 18.35
C VAL A 29 17.06 28.88 17.31
N PRO A 30 16.27 28.57 16.28
CA PRO A 30 15.89 29.58 15.30
C PRO A 30 14.99 30.62 15.97
N ALA A 31 15.40 31.89 15.95
CA ALA A 31 14.52 32.99 16.29
C ALA A 31 13.49 33.16 15.16
N VAL A 32 12.23 32.82 15.46
CA VAL A 32 11.12 32.87 14.50
C VAL A 32 10.60 34.31 14.42
N SER A 33 10.51 34.88 13.22
CA SER A 33 9.86 36.18 13.02
C SER A 33 8.34 36.06 13.12
N HIS A 34 7.66 37.12 13.53
CA HIS A 34 6.19 37.13 13.71
C HIS A 34 5.43 36.58 12.48
N ARG A 35 5.83 36.97 11.27
CA ARG A 35 5.22 36.44 10.04
C ARG A 35 5.42 34.92 9.91
N LEU A 36 6.60 34.41 10.25
CA LEU A 36 6.91 32.98 10.12
C LEU A 36 6.09 32.18 11.13
N GLU A 37 5.83 32.74 12.32
CA GLU A 37 4.88 32.19 13.28
C GLU A 37 3.47 32.13 12.70
N GLU A 38 2.96 33.22 12.10
CA GLU A 38 1.64 33.24 11.44
C GLU A 38 1.52 32.21 10.31
N LEU A 39 2.56 32.07 9.49
CA LEU A 39 2.57 31.07 8.41
C LEU A 39 2.74 29.64 8.88
N SER A 40 3.31 29.43 10.07
CA SER A 40 3.39 28.11 10.66
C SER A 40 2.04 27.60 11.16
N GLN A 41 1.08 28.51 11.39
CA GLN A 41 -0.29 28.15 11.74
C GLN A 41 -1.02 27.51 10.56
N SER A 42 -1.78 26.45 10.83
CA SER A 42 -2.67 25.84 9.83
C SER A 42 -3.73 26.85 9.37
N LYS A 43 -4.05 26.84 8.07
CA LYS A 43 -5.14 27.67 7.53
C LYS A 43 -6.46 27.35 8.26
N LYS A 44 -7.18 28.39 8.65
CA LYS A 44 -8.52 28.26 9.23
C LYS A 44 -9.47 27.73 8.14
N ALA A 45 -10.31 26.76 8.51
CA ALA A 45 -11.39 26.31 7.64
C ALA A 45 -12.31 27.50 7.35
N HIS A 46 -12.66 27.69 6.07
CA HIS A 46 -13.59 28.74 5.67
C HIS A 46 -14.99 28.46 6.21
N THR A 47 -15.71 29.50 6.66
CA THR A 47 -17.01 29.39 7.34
C THR A 47 -18.06 28.69 6.49
N ASP A 48 -17.98 28.86 5.17
CA ASP A 48 -18.97 28.35 4.22
C ASP A 48 -18.59 26.95 3.72
N VAL A 49 -17.43 26.43 4.14
CA VAL A 49 -17.05 25.05 3.85
C VAL A 49 -17.87 24.15 4.76
N ARG A 50 -18.90 23.57 4.16
CA ARG A 50 -19.69 22.49 4.76
C ARG A 50 -18.72 21.46 5.35
N LYS A 51 -18.85 21.21 6.66
CA LYS A 51 -18.00 20.26 7.38
C LYS A 51 -17.88 18.96 6.56
N PRO A 52 -16.68 18.36 6.48
CA PRO A 52 -16.57 17.02 5.91
C PRO A 52 -17.56 16.11 6.64
N ARG A 53 -18.23 15.23 5.88
CA ARG A 53 -19.24 14.31 6.41
C ARG A 53 -18.75 13.65 7.70
N SER A 54 -19.67 13.42 8.63
CA SER A 54 -19.40 12.70 9.88
C SER A 54 -18.97 11.26 9.66
N THR A 55 -19.34 10.67 8.52
CA THR A 55 -18.94 9.33 8.11
C THR A 55 -18.19 9.36 6.77
N PRO A 56 -17.21 8.46 6.57
CA PRO A 56 -16.57 8.27 5.26
C PRO A 56 -17.51 7.61 4.23
N GLU A 57 -18.65 7.06 4.69
CA GLU A 57 -19.63 6.37 3.86
C GLU A 57 -20.59 7.35 3.17
N TRP A 58 -20.87 7.10 1.89
CA TRP A 58 -21.85 7.86 1.12
C TRP A 58 -23.21 7.17 1.18
N SER A 59 -24.21 7.81 1.77
CA SER A 59 -25.58 7.31 1.76
C SER A 59 -26.10 7.24 0.32
N VAL A 60 -26.47 6.05 -0.13
CA VAL A 60 -27.10 5.83 -1.44
C VAL A 60 -28.61 5.88 -1.26
N ALA A 61 -29.31 6.57 -2.17
CA ALA A 61 -30.78 6.61 -2.14
C ALA A 61 -31.38 5.20 -2.35
N VAL A 62 -32.47 4.88 -1.66
CA VAL A 62 -33.14 3.57 -1.77
C VAL A 62 -33.59 3.27 -3.20
N SER A 63 -34.02 4.29 -3.93
CA SER A 63 -34.39 4.17 -5.35
C SER A 63 -33.20 3.73 -6.22
N ALA A 64 -32.01 4.27 -5.97
CA ALA A 64 -30.81 3.90 -6.70
C ALA A 64 -30.37 2.46 -6.39
N MET A 65 -30.52 2.02 -5.13
CA MET A 65 -30.22 0.62 -4.75
C MET A 65 -31.19 -0.40 -5.37
N ARG A 66 -32.45 0.01 -5.59
CA ARG A 66 -33.50 -0.86 -6.18
C ARG A 66 -33.59 -0.77 -7.70
N ALA A 67 -32.86 0.17 -8.32
CA ALA A 67 -32.92 0.39 -9.76
C ALA A 67 -32.37 -0.84 -10.51
N THR A 68 -33.11 -1.29 -11.52
CA THR A 68 -32.70 -2.38 -12.41
C THR A 68 -32.37 -1.83 -13.80
N ALA A 69 -31.30 -2.35 -14.42
CA ALA A 69 -30.89 -1.92 -15.75
C ALA A 69 -31.95 -2.28 -16.80
N SER A 70 -32.29 -1.32 -17.67
CA SER A 70 -33.19 -1.55 -18.80
C SER A 70 -32.57 -2.54 -19.81
N PRO A 71 -33.38 -3.21 -20.65
CA PRO A 71 -32.86 -4.14 -21.67
C PRO A 71 -31.78 -3.50 -22.55
N ARG A 72 -32.01 -2.26 -23.03
CA ARG A 72 -31.03 -1.50 -23.81
C ARG A 72 -29.73 -1.24 -23.05
N LEU A 73 -29.80 -0.90 -21.76
CA LEU A 73 -28.59 -0.71 -20.95
C LEU A 73 -27.80 -2.00 -20.81
N LYS A 74 -28.47 -3.15 -20.70
CA LYS A 74 -27.81 -4.46 -20.67
C LYS A 74 -27.10 -4.78 -21.98
N GLU A 75 -27.71 -4.44 -23.13
CA GLU A 75 -27.07 -4.58 -24.44
C GLU A 75 -25.82 -3.70 -24.58
N LEU A 76 -25.93 -2.42 -24.20
CA LEU A 76 -24.82 -1.46 -24.28
C LEU A 76 -23.68 -1.76 -23.31
N ALA A 77 -23.98 -2.41 -22.18
CA ALA A 77 -22.99 -2.82 -21.20
C ALA A 77 -22.11 -3.98 -21.71
N GLN A 78 -22.55 -4.71 -22.73
CA GLN A 78 -21.73 -5.78 -23.32
C GLN A 78 -20.53 -5.18 -24.05
N PRO A 79 -19.31 -5.71 -23.86
CA PRO A 79 -18.16 -5.27 -24.62
C PRO A 79 -18.34 -5.59 -26.10
N ARG A 80 -17.71 -4.77 -26.97
CA ARG A 80 -17.69 -5.06 -28.41
C ARG A 80 -16.95 -6.38 -28.64
N PRO A 81 -17.51 -7.31 -29.45
CA PRO A 81 -16.83 -8.56 -29.76
C PRO A 81 -15.57 -8.30 -30.58
N TYR A 82 -14.59 -9.19 -30.44
CA TYR A 82 -13.37 -9.14 -31.23
C TYR A 82 -13.67 -9.43 -32.71
N PRO A 83 -12.94 -8.81 -33.66
CA PRO A 83 -13.12 -9.07 -35.08
C PRO A 83 -12.73 -10.51 -35.43
N ALA A 84 -13.31 -11.04 -36.52
CA ALA A 84 -13.03 -12.38 -37.00
C ALA A 84 -11.52 -12.56 -37.24
N GLY A 85 -10.96 -13.65 -36.70
CA GLY A 85 -9.52 -13.96 -36.83
C GLY A 85 -8.62 -13.26 -35.81
N TRP A 86 -9.15 -12.43 -34.91
CA TRP A 86 -8.36 -11.85 -33.83
C TRP A 86 -7.91 -12.94 -32.84
N LYS A 87 -6.61 -12.96 -32.56
CA LYS A 87 -5.98 -13.88 -31.61
C LYS A 87 -5.06 -13.09 -30.69
N PHE A 88 -5.12 -13.40 -29.40
CA PHE A 88 -4.13 -12.86 -28.48
C PHE A 88 -2.74 -13.41 -28.81
N HIS A 89 -1.72 -12.55 -28.80
CA HIS A 89 -0.31 -12.98 -28.94
C HIS A 89 0.15 -13.88 -27.77
N ARG A 90 -0.48 -13.75 -26.60
CA ARG A 90 -0.27 -14.54 -25.39
C ARG A 90 -1.60 -14.72 -24.68
N SER A 91 -1.81 -15.83 -23.96
CA SER A 91 -2.97 -16.01 -23.08
C SER A 91 -3.19 -14.76 -22.19
N PRO A 92 -4.42 -14.20 -22.12
CA PRO A 92 -4.73 -13.08 -21.24
C PRO A 92 -4.62 -13.47 -19.75
N TYR A 93 -4.65 -14.76 -19.45
CA TYR A 93 -4.47 -15.30 -18.12
C TYR A 93 -3.04 -15.81 -17.94
N SER A 94 -2.41 -15.44 -16.84
CA SER A 94 -1.15 -16.03 -16.40
C SER A 94 -1.40 -17.47 -15.93
N VAL A 95 -0.71 -18.44 -16.52
CA VAL A 95 -0.75 -19.83 -16.05
C VAL A 95 0.14 -19.93 -14.81
N VAL A 96 -0.46 -20.25 -13.67
CA VAL A 96 0.26 -20.51 -12.42
C VAL A 96 0.58 -22.01 -12.35
N THR A 97 1.82 -22.35 -11.98
CA THR A 97 2.21 -23.76 -11.84
C THR A 97 1.58 -24.39 -10.60
N LYS A 98 1.35 -25.71 -10.63
CA LYS A 98 0.80 -26.45 -9.48
C LYS A 98 1.64 -26.23 -8.21
N ALA A 99 2.97 -26.22 -8.36
CA ALA A 99 3.90 -25.99 -7.27
C ALA A 99 3.72 -24.60 -6.64
N ALA A 100 3.48 -23.56 -7.44
CA ALA A 100 3.22 -22.21 -6.94
C ALA A 100 1.87 -22.10 -6.23
N LEU A 101 0.84 -22.82 -6.69
CA LEU A 101 -0.46 -22.88 -6.02
C LEU A 101 -0.39 -23.59 -4.66
N SER A 102 0.48 -24.60 -4.54
CA SER A 102 0.68 -25.37 -3.29
C SER A 102 1.80 -24.81 -2.40
N ALA A 103 2.44 -23.71 -2.79
CA ALA A 103 3.58 -23.18 -2.05
C ALA A 103 3.12 -22.56 -0.72
N LEU A 104 3.78 -22.95 0.37
CA LEU A 104 3.55 -22.34 1.67
C LEU A 104 4.41 -21.06 1.82
N PRO A 105 3.85 -19.97 2.38
CA PRO A 105 4.62 -18.76 2.63
C PRO A 105 5.66 -18.98 3.74
N SER A 106 6.78 -18.29 3.67
CA SER A 106 7.77 -18.30 4.76
C SER A 106 7.27 -17.55 5.99
N GLU A 107 7.85 -17.84 7.16
CA GLU A 107 7.50 -17.15 8.42
C GLU A 107 7.60 -15.63 8.32
N ARG A 108 8.60 -15.12 7.60
CA ARG A 108 8.73 -13.67 7.37
C ARG A 108 7.53 -13.11 6.62
N ILE A 109 7.07 -13.80 5.58
CA ILE A 109 5.89 -13.37 4.78
C ILE A 109 4.64 -13.38 5.66
N THR A 110 4.46 -14.41 6.50
CA THR A 110 3.30 -14.48 7.40
C THR A 110 3.31 -13.39 8.46
N VAL A 111 4.48 -13.00 8.98
CA VAL A 111 4.62 -11.85 9.90
C VAL A 111 4.30 -10.53 9.21
N LEU A 112 4.80 -10.32 7.99
CA LEU A 112 4.57 -9.08 7.24
C LEU A 112 3.12 -8.93 6.74
N ALA A 113 2.43 -10.04 6.47
CA ALA A 113 1.03 -10.04 6.06
C ALA A 113 0.08 -9.60 7.18
N LYS A 114 0.51 -9.65 8.45
CA LYS A 114 -0.30 -9.17 9.57
C LYS A 114 -0.39 -7.63 9.54
N PRO A 115 -1.60 -7.04 9.69
CA PRO A 115 -1.76 -5.60 9.71
C PRO A 115 -0.98 -5.00 10.89
N ARG A 116 -0.32 -3.86 10.67
CA ARG A 116 0.29 -3.08 11.77
C ARG A 116 -0.83 -2.47 12.60
N VAL A 117 -0.87 -2.84 13.88
CA VAL A 117 -1.72 -2.17 14.87
C VAL A 117 -1.25 -0.72 14.98
N ARG A 118 -2.14 0.24 14.71
CA ARG A 118 -1.91 1.64 15.02
C ARG A 118 -2.34 1.85 16.47
N THR A 119 -1.38 2.11 17.35
CA THR A 119 -1.69 2.63 18.68
C THR A 119 -2.14 4.08 18.50
N ASP A 120 -3.31 4.42 19.01
CA ASP A 120 -3.77 5.82 19.03
C ASP A 120 -2.76 6.66 19.81
N ALA A 121 -2.37 7.80 19.25
CA ALA A 121 -1.32 8.68 19.78
C ALA A 121 -1.65 9.31 21.15
N ASN A 122 -2.78 8.94 21.78
CA ASN A 122 -3.30 9.56 22.99
C ASN A 122 -3.12 8.72 24.27
N THR A 123 -2.46 7.56 24.20
CA THR A 123 -2.33 6.64 25.37
C THR A 123 -0.93 6.62 25.98
N VAL A 124 -0.13 7.67 25.81
CA VAL A 124 1.18 7.76 26.46
C VAL A 124 1.32 9.16 27.05
N HIS A 125 0.99 9.29 28.34
CA HIS A 125 1.58 10.18 29.35
C HIS A 125 0.65 10.30 30.57
N THR A 126 0.56 9.24 31.38
CA THR A 126 0.19 9.37 32.79
C THR A 126 1.32 8.72 33.59
N LYS A 127 2.00 9.54 34.37
CA LYS A 127 3.12 9.18 35.25
C LYS A 127 2.65 8.33 36.43
#